data_AF-A0A963WUD5-F1
#
_entry.id   AF-A0A963WUD5-F1
#
_cell.length_a   1.000
_cell.length_b   1.000
_cell.length_c   1.000
_cell.angle_alpha   90.00
_cell.angle_beta   90.00
_cell.angle_gamma   90.00
#
_symmetry.space_group_name_H-M   'P 1'
#
loop_
_entity.id
_entity.type
_entity.pdbx_description
1 polymer ?
#
loop_
_entity_poly.entity_id
_entity_poly.type
_entity_poly.pdbx_seq_one_letter_code
_entity_poly.pdbx_strand_id
1 'polypeptide(L)'
;DLVEQMIRVAAGEKLAMTQDDVKIDGWAIENRVYAEDPYRGFLPSTGRLVRYQPPVEGWTEDDDANGRRGMGGVRVDDGVFEGGEVSMFYDPMIAKLITWGETRDEAADKQIKALDAFQLEGLGHNIDFLSAIMQHPRFRSGELTTGFIAEEYPEGFTGAPASRKLARGLAAIGGVIATAQADRARRIDGQLAPDLYASGDWSVKIGDTEYDVSLGEEAILVDGEEVELSMEYTPGDVLVETELDGEELTIQLAPTRMGFDITTRGATHSLRILPTHVAQLAQHMIEKEPPDLSKLLICPMPGLLVKLHVGEGDEVQPGQPLATVEAMKMENILRAEKATTVVKVNAAEGDSLAVDAVILELE
;
A
#
# COMPACT_ATOMS: atom_id res chain seq x y z
N ASP A 1 -20.70 -20.24 14.08
CA ASP A 1 -19.55 -19.47 14.59
C ASP A 1 -18.70 -20.38 15.47
N LEU A 2 -17.38 -20.42 15.29
CA LEU A 2 -16.49 -21.24 16.13
C LEU A 2 -16.42 -20.74 17.58
N VAL A 3 -16.39 -19.42 17.81
CA VAL A 3 -16.30 -18.83 19.15
C VAL A 3 -17.57 -19.14 19.95
N GLU A 4 -18.73 -19.03 19.32
CA GLU A 4 -20.02 -19.43 19.91
C GLU A 4 -19.99 -20.91 20.35
N GLN A 5 -19.58 -21.82 19.46
CA GLN A 5 -19.53 -23.26 19.78
C GLN A 5 -18.48 -23.57 20.86
N MET A 6 -17.35 -22.86 20.87
CA MET A 6 -16.34 -22.99 21.93
C MET A 6 -16.92 -22.64 23.30
N ILE A 7 -17.69 -21.54 23.40
CA ILE A 7 -18.34 -21.12 24.66
C ILE A 7 -19.40 -22.13 25.09
N ARG A 8 -20.28 -22.57 24.18
CA ARG A 8 -21.33 -23.57 24.47
C ARG A 8 -20.75 -24.88 24.97
N VAL A 9 -19.74 -25.42 24.28
CA VAL A 9 -19.07 -26.67 24.67
C VAL A 9 -18.36 -26.50 26.01
N ALA A 10 -17.70 -25.36 26.24
CA ALA A 10 -17.06 -25.06 27.53
C ALA A 10 -18.08 -24.98 28.68
N ALA A 11 -19.32 -24.58 28.40
CA ALA A 11 -20.44 -24.60 29.34
C ALA A 11 -21.09 -25.99 29.51
N GLY A 12 -20.58 -27.03 28.85
CA GLY A 12 -21.08 -28.41 28.94
C GLY A 12 -22.24 -28.72 27.98
N GLU A 13 -22.57 -27.82 27.05
CA GLU A 13 -23.54 -28.11 26.00
C GLU A 13 -22.97 -29.09 24.97
N LYS A 14 -23.87 -29.83 24.30
CA LYS A 14 -23.51 -30.64 23.13
C LYS A 14 -23.59 -29.80 21.86
N LEU A 15 -22.86 -30.21 20.84
CA LEU A 15 -23.02 -29.63 19.51
C LEU A 15 -24.46 -29.82 19.03
N ALA A 16 -25.09 -28.73 18.59
CA ALA A 16 -26.45 -28.73 18.06
C ALA A 16 -26.53 -29.29 16.62
N MET A 17 -25.38 -29.54 16.01
CA MET A 17 -25.22 -30.01 14.64
C MET A 17 -24.54 -31.38 14.60
N THR A 18 -24.89 -32.16 13.59
CA THR A 18 -24.27 -33.44 13.24
C THR A 18 -23.29 -33.28 12.08
N GLN A 19 -22.54 -34.33 11.74
CA GLN A 19 -21.62 -34.29 10.59
C GLN A 19 -22.36 -34.03 9.26
N ASP A 20 -23.59 -34.50 9.12
CA ASP A 20 -24.39 -34.30 7.91
C ASP A 20 -24.87 -32.85 7.76
N ASP A 21 -24.95 -32.09 8.85
CA ASP A 21 -25.35 -30.68 8.86
C ASP A 21 -24.19 -29.74 8.47
N VAL A 22 -22.94 -30.19 8.62
CA VAL A 22 -21.74 -29.40 8.29
C VAL A 22 -21.53 -29.41 6.77
N LYS A 23 -21.95 -28.34 6.10
CA LYS A 23 -21.76 -28.13 4.66
C LYS A 23 -20.67 -27.10 4.38
N ILE A 24 -20.09 -27.21 3.18
CA ILE A 24 -19.17 -26.23 2.60
C ILE A 24 -19.93 -25.49 1.51
N ASP A 25 -19.87 -24.16 1.54
CA ASP A 25 -20.72 -23.29 0.73
C ASP A 25 -19.91 -22.08 0.23
N GLY A 26 -19.61 -22.08 -1.06
CA GLY A 26 -18.74 -21.11 -1.72
C GLY A 26 -17.28 -21.21 -1.29
N TRP A 27 -16.56 -20.11 -1.47
CA TRP A 27 -15.15 -19.93 -1.16
C TRP A 27 -14.93 -18.71 -0.28
N ALA A 28 -13.92 -18.78 0.57
CA ALA A 28 -13.47 -17.65 1.36
C ALA A 28 -11.95 -17.49 1.28
N ILE A 29 -11.49 -16.25 1.29
CA ILE A 29 -10.07 -15.87 1.33
C ILE A 29 -9.89 -14.94 2.53
N GLU A 30 -8.82 -15.14 3.29
CA GLU A 30 -8.41 -14.24 4.39
C GLU A 30 -7.01 -13.71 4.06
N ASN A 31 -6.88 -12.38 4.04
CA ASN A 31 -5.59 -11.71 4.06
C ASN A 31 -5.35 -11.07 5.42
N ARG A 32 -4.12 -11.18 5.92
CA ARG A 32 -3.68 -10.50 7.14
C ARG A 32 -3.00 -9.21 6.78
N VAL A 33 -3.66 -8.11 7.12
CA VAL A 33 -3.08 -6.77 6.99
C VAL A 33 -2.09 -6.60 8.14
N TYR A 34 -0.80 -6.55 7.80
CA TYR A 34 0.29 -6.38 8.75
C TYR A 34 0.88 -4.98 8.65
N ALA A 35 1.31 -4.47 9.80
CA ALA A 35 2.19 -3.32 9.93
C ALA A 35 3.63 -3.72 9.58
N GLU A 36 3.86 -4.12 8.33
CA GLU A 36 5.14 -4.51 7.76
C GLU A 36 5.28 -3.84 6.39
N ASP A 37 6.47 -3.34 6.06
CA ASP A 37 6.73 -2.65 4.79
C ASP A 37 7.33 -3.62 3.76
N PRO A 38 6.56 -4.09 2.74
CA PRO A 38 7.08 -5.02 1.75
C PRO A 38 8.19 -4.42 0.86
N TYR A 39 8.18 -3.10 0.66
CA TYR A 39 9.19 -2.38 -0.14
C TYR A 39 10.54 -2.30 0.57
N ARG A 40 10.56 -2.52 1.88
CA ARG A 40 11.77 -2.59 2.70
C ARG A 40 12.04 -4.00 3.22
N GLY A 41 11.57 -5.04 2.52
CA GLY A 41 11.83 -6.43 2.90
C GLY A 41 10.99 -6.92 4.08
N PHE A 42 9.74 -6.48 4.18
CA PHE A 42 8.78 -6.82 5.24
C PHE A 42 9.25 -6.44 6.65
N LEU A 43 10.02 -5.35 6.75
CA LEU A 43 10.43 -4.82 8.04
C LEU A 43 9.20 -4.37 8.84
N PRO A 44 9.12 -4.71 10.14
CA PRO A 44 8.06 -4.25 11.01
C PRO A 44 7.95 -2.72 11.01
N SER A 45 6.72 -2.23 11.06
CA SER A 45 6.39 -0.82 11.15
C SER A 45 5.57 -0.56 12.40
N THR A 46 5.97 0.44 13.18
CA THR A 46 5.21 0.90 14.35
C THR A 46 4.83 2.35 14.16
N GLY A 47 3.73 2.77 14.74
CA GLY A 47 3.34 4.17 14.72
C GLY A 47 1.85 4.37 14.88
N ARG A 48 1.47 5.65 14.79
CA ARG A 48 0.07 6.06 14.85
C ARG A 48 -0.61 5.77 13.52
N LEU A 49 -1.80 5.18 13.58
CA LEU A 49 -2.70 5.08 12.44
C LEU A 49 -3.30 6.47 12.19
N VAL A 50 -2.77 7.21 11.23
CA VAL A 50 -3.26 8.55 10.86
C VAL A 50 -4.62 8.43 10.19
N ARG A 51 -4.74 7.46 9.28
CA ARG A 51 -5.98 7.05 8.62
C ARG A 51 -6.16 5.55 8.86
N TYR A 52 -7.37 5.17 9.25
CA TYR A 52 -7.77 3.76 9.30
C TYR A 52 -9.24 3.66 8.87
N GLN A 53 -9.45 3.35 7.59
CA GLN A 53 -10.77 3.18 7.03
C GLN A 53 -10.82 1.85 6.24
N PRO A 54 -11.30 0.76 6.87
CA PRO A 54 -11.56 -0.48 6.16
C PRO A 54 -12.66 -0.31 5.10
N PRO A 55 -12.73 -1.23 4.12
CA PRO A 55 -13.70 -1.15 3.01
C PRO A 55 -15.16 -1.33 3.44
N VAL A 56 -15.38 -1.92 4.62
CA VAL A 56 -16.68 -2.13 5.24
C VAL A 56 -16.54 -1.85 6.73
N GLU A 57 -17.62 -1.46 7.39
CA GLU A 57 -17.63 -1.40 8.86
C GLU A 57 -17.33 -2.79 9.45
N GLY A 58 -16.77 -2.78 10.67
CA GLY A 58 -16.48 -4.01 11.40
C GLY A 58 -17.73 -4.88 11.58
N TRP A 59 -17.50 -6.17 11.84
CA TRP A 59 -18.58 -7.15 11.95
C TRP A 59 -19.70 -6.69 12.91
N THR A 60 -20.91 -6.54 12.38
CA THR A 60 -22.13 -6.34 13.15
C THR A 60 -22.99 -7.60 13.04
N GLU A 61 -23.49 -8.06 14.18
CA GLU A 61 -24.47 -9.14 14.22
C GLU A 61 -25.80 -8.56 13.73
N ASP A 62 -26.05 -8.62 12.43
CA ASP A 62 -27.39 -8.46 11.88
C ASP A 62 -28.06 -9.85 11.90
N ASP A 63 -29.31 -9.94 12.37
CA ASP A 63 -30.09 -11.19 12.40
C ASP A 63 -30.37 -11.77 10.98
N ASP A 64 -29.82 -11.13 9.95
CA ASP A 64 -29.85 -11.55 8.55
C ASP A 64 -28.66 -12.49 8.23
N ALA A 65 -28.75 -13.22 7.12
CA ALA A 65 -27.68 -14.13 6.66
C ALA A 65 -26.32 -13.45 6.38
N ASN A 66 -26.26 -12.11 6.48
CA ASN A 66 -25.08 -11.27 6.29
C ASN A 66 -24.06 -11.40 7.43
N GLY A 67 -24.48 -11.71 8.67
CA GLY A 67 -23.54 -11.97 9.76
C GLY A 67 -22.53 -13.10 9.50
N ARG A 68 -22.84 -14.06 8.62
CA ARG A 68 -21.92 -15.19 8.32
C ARG A 68 -20.93 -14.91 7.19
N ARG A 69 -21.33 -14.09 6.20
CA ARG A 69 -20.55 -13.83 4.98
C ARG A 69 -19.97 -12.42 4.94
N GLY A 70 -20.32 -11.56 5.90
CA GLY A 70 -19.94 -10.15 5.92
C GLY A 70 -20.83 -9.29 5.01
N MET A 71 -20.63 -7.98 5.06
CA MET A 71 -21.38 -7.03 4.23
C MET A 71 -20.95 -7.15 2.77
N GLY A 72 -21.88 -7.54 1.89
CA GLY A 72 -21.58 -7.80 0.47
C GLY A 72 -20.61 -8.98 0.22
N GLY A 73 -20.37 -9.82 1.23
CA GLY A 73 -19.33 -10.84 1.16
C GLY A 73 -17.95 -10.36 1.60
N VAL A 74 -17.84 -9.21 2.28
CA VAL A 74 -16.59 -8.67 2.84
C VAL A 74 -16.74 -8.54 4.36
N ARG A 75 -15.73 -9.00 5.10
CA ARG A 75 -15.67 -8.96 6.55
C ARG A 75 -14.30 -8.47 6.99
N VAL A 76 -14.29 -7.59 8.00
CA VAL A 76 -13.07 -7.11 8.64
C VAL A 76 -13.12 -7.45 10.11
N ASP A 77 -12.10 -8.18 10.58
CA ASP A 77 -11.85 -8.41 12.00
C ASP A 77 -10.58 -7.64 12.39
N ASP A 78 -10.74 -6.59 13.18
CA ASP A 78 -9.64 -5.73 13.61
C ASP A 78 -9.61 -5.54 15.13
N GLY A 79 -8.46 -5.07 15.62
CA GLY A 79 -8.23 -4.73 17.02
C GLY A 79 -7.73 -3.31 17.21
N VAL A 80 -7.89 -2.48 16.18
CA VAL A 80 -7.33 -1.12 16.08
C VAL A 80 -8.40 -0.14 15.61
N PHE A 81 -8.09 1.16 15.66
CA PHE A 81 -8.98 2.21 15.19
C PHE A 81 -8.17 3.44 14.74
N GLU A 82 -8.79 4.33 13.96
CA GLU A 82 -8.15 5.56 13.49
C GLU A 82 -7.67 6.41 14.66
N GLY A 83 -6.41 6.81 14.62
CA GLY A 83 -5.75 7.57 15.67
C GLY A 83 -5.16 6.73 16.80
N GLY A 84 -5.39 5.42 16.81
CA GLY A 84 -4.67 4.46 17.65
C GLY A 84 -3.21 4.27 17.24
N GLU A 85 -2.46 3.48 18.01
CA GLU A 85 -1.03 3.25 17.80
C GLU A 85 -0.71 1.75 17.76
N VAL A 86 0.02 1.32 16.73
CA VAL A 86 0.62 -0.01 16.65
C VAL A 86 1.97 0.04 17.37
N SER A 87 1.99 -0.45 18.61
CA SER A 87 3.20 -0.43 19.44
C SER A 87 4.12 -1.62 19.15
N MET A 88 5.40 -1.47 19.46
CA MET A 88 6.41 -2.53 19.35
C MET A 88 6.21 -3.75 20.28
N PHE A 89 5.29 -3.67 21.25
CA PHE A 89 5.12 -4.71 22.28
C PHE A 89 4.23 -5.89 21.86
N TYR A 90 3.49 -5.73 20.76
CA TYR A 90 2.51 -6.69 20.27
C TYR A 90 2.86 -7.16 18.85
N ASP A 91 2.02 -8.05 18.34
CA ASP A 91 2.10 -8.56 16.97
C ASP A 91 1.79 -7.46 15.93
N PRO A 92 2.41 -7.47 14.73
CA PRO A 92 2.16 -6.47 13.68
C PRO A 92 0.75 -6.51 13.10
N MET A 93 -0.10 -7.51 13.40
CA MET A 93 -1.39 -7.67 12.73
C MET A 93 -2.34 -6.53 13.06
N ILE A 94 -2.76 -5.81 12.03
CA ILE A 94 -3.70 -4.70 12.10
C ILE A 94 -5.13 -5.24 11.99
N ALA A 95 -5.38 -6.03 10.94
CA ALA A 95 -6.69 -6.55 10.62
C ALA A 95 -6.60 -7.87 9.86
N LYS A 96 -7.69 -8.63 9.90
CA LYS A 96 -7.98 -9.70 8.95
C LYS A 96 -9.05 -9.19 8.00
N LEU A 97 -8.73 -9.17 6.72
CA LEU A 97 -9.67 -8.86 5.66
C LEU A 97 -10.10 -10.16 5.00
N ILE A 98 -11.37 -10.52 5.17
CA ILE A 98 -11.95 -11.76 4.69
C ILE A 98 -12.97 -11.45 3.61
N THR A 99 -12.91 -12.17 2.49
CA THR A 99 -13.96 -12.14 1.48
C THR A 99 -14.57 -13.51 1.23
N TRP A 100 -15.80 -13.51 0.74
CA TRP A 100 -16.55 -14.68 0.32
C TRP A 100 -17.14 -14.50 -1.09
N GLY A 101 -17.11 -15.57 -1.89
CA GLY A 101 -17.70 -15.65 -3.23
C GLY A 101 -18.23 -17.05 -3.54
N GLU A 102 -19.04 -17.19 -4.59
CA GLU A 102 -19.53 -18.52 -5.01
C GLU A 102 -18.39 -19.34 -5.61
N THR A 103 -17.50 -18.65 -6.34
CA THR A 103 -16.25 -19.21 -6.86
C THR A 103 -15.03 -18.63 -6.15
N ARG A 104 -13.90 -19.34 -6.25
CA ARG A 104 -12.62 -18.88 -5.71
C ARG A 104 -12.15 -17.58 -6.34
N ASP A 105 -12.34 -17.44 -7.65
CA ASP A 105 -11.93 -16.24 -8.39
C ASP A 105 -12.78 -15.03 -8.02
N GLU A 106 -14.10 -15.21 -7.83
CA GLU A 106 -14.95 -14.13 -7.31
C GLU A 106 -14.52 -13.66 -5.92
N ALA A 107 -14.17 -14.60 -5.02
CA ALA A 107 -13.65 -14.23 -3.70
C ALA A 107 -12.33 -13.45 -3.81
N ALA A 108 -11.44 -13.86 -4.71
CA ALA A 108 -10.16 -13.17 -4.95
C ALA A 108 -10.35 -11.78 -5.60
N ASP A 109 -11.30 -11.64 -6.53
CA ASP A 109 -11.63 -10.36 -7.17
C ASP A 109 -12.23 -9.38 -6.15
N LYS A 110 -13.13 -9.87 -5.28
CA LYS A 110 -13.62 -9.08 -4.15
C LYS A 110 -12.50 -8.72 -3.18
N GLN A 111 -11.54 -9.62 -2.94
CA GLN A 111 -10.40 -9.35 -2.07
C GLN A 111 -9.55 -8.19 -2.61
N ILE A 112 -9.31 -8.14 -3.92
CA ILE A 112 -8.57 -7.03 -4.56
C ILE A 112 -9.34 -5.72 -4.40
N LYS A 113 -10.63 -5.68 -4.75
CA LYS A 113 -11.46 -4.47 -4.59
C LYS A 113 -11.47 -3.98 -3.14
N ALA A 114 -11.61 -4.90 -2.19
CA ALA A 114 -11.62 -4.59 -0.77
C ALA A 114 -10.25 -4.07 -0.27
N LEU A 115 -9.14 -4.56 -0.81
CA LEU A 115 -7.79 -4.05 -0.51
C LEU A 115 -7.57 -2.67 -1.13
N ASP A 116 -7.98 -2.44 -2.38
CA ASP A 116 -7.87 -1.15 -3.05
C ASP A 116 -8.69 -0.06 -2.32
N ALA A 117 -9.82 -0.44 -1.71
CA ALA A 117 -10.66 0.44 -0.90
C ALA A 117 -10.18 0.62 0.56
N PHE A 118 -9.21 -0.16 1.03
CA PHE A 118 -8.72 -0.08 2.40
C PHE A 118 -7.71 1.06 2.55
N GLN A 119 -8.13 2.17 3.16
CA GLN A 119 -7.23 3.29 3.48
C GLN A 119 -6.53 3.06 4.81
N LEU A 120 -5.21 3.04 4.77
CA LEU A 120 -4.34 2.86 5.93
C LEU A 120 -3.15 3.81 5.78
N GLU A 121 -3.01 4.77 6.69
CA GLU A 121 -1.91 5.74 6.64
C GLU A 121 -1.22 5.89 8.00
N GLY A 122 0.05 6.28 7.97
CA GLY A 122 0.86 6.62 9.14
C GLY A 122 1.96 5.61 9.48
N LEU A 123 1.84 4.37 8.99
CA LEU A 123 2.87 3.34 9.09
C LEU A 123 2.94 2.52 7.79
N GLY A 124 4.04 1.80 7.59
CA GLY A 124 4.22 0.88 6.46
C GLY A 124 3.37 -0.37 6.64
N HIS A 125 2.77 -0.85 5.56
CA HIS A 125 1.83 -1.98 5.60
C HIS A 125 1.86 -2.81 4.32
N ASN A 126 1.35 -4.04 4.41
CA ASN A 126 1.45 -5.03 3.34
C ASN A 126 0.30 -5.06 2.32
N ILE A 127 -0.65 -4.11 2.35
CA ILE A 127 -1.84 -4.09 1.47
C ILE A 127 -1.50 -4.26 -0.01
N ASP A 128 -0.49 -3.55 -0.50
CA ASP A 128 -0.10 -3.63 -1.91
C ASP A 128 0.40 -5.02 -2.30
N PHE A 129 1.23 -5.62 -1.45
CA PHE A 129 1.73 -6.97 -1.64
C PHE A 129 0.59 -8.01 -1.62
N LEU A 130 -0.37 -7.84 -0.71
CA LEU A 130 -1.55 -8.68 -0.63
C LEU A 130 -2.39 -8.60 -1.93
N SER A 131 -2.61 -7.39 -2.44
CA SER A 131 -3.33 -7.16 -3.69
C SER A 131 -2.58 -7.76 -4.89
N ALA A 132 -1.25 -7.66 -4.90
CA ALA A 132 -0.40 -8.29 -5.92
C ALA A 132 -0.51 -9.82 -5.92
N ILE A 133 -0.48 -10.47 -4.74
CA ILE A 133 -0.65 -11.93 -4.65
C ILE A 133 -2.00 -12.37 -5.19
N MET A 134 -3.08 -11.66 -4.84
CA MET A 134 -4.42 -12.01 -5.31
C MET A 134 -4.51 -11.96 -6.84
N GLN A 135 -3.70 -11.15 -7.51
CA GLN A 135 -3.62 -11.05 -8.98
C GLN A 135 -2.63 -12.04 -9.61
N HIS A 136 -1.74 -12.64 -8.82
CA HIS A 136 -0.65 -13.45 -9.32
C HIS A 136 -1.15 -14.71 -10.07
N PRO A 137 -0.64 -15.03 -11.28
CA PRO A 137 -1.13 -16.15 -12.08
C PRO A 137 -1.11 -17.50 -11.35
N ARG A 138 -0.04 -17.81 -10.59
CA ARG A 138 0.04 -19.05 -9.78
C ARG A 138 -0.93 -19.06 -8.60
N PHE A 139 -1.25 -17.89 -8.03
CA PHE A 139 -2.29 -17.80 -7.02
C PHE A 139 -3.65 -18.09 -7.66
N ARG A 140 -3.93 -17.53 -8.84
CA ARG A 140 -5.18 -17.77 -9.58
C ARG A 140 -5.34 -19.23 -10.00
N SER A 141 -4.30 -19.86 -10.55
CA SER A 141 -4.35 -21.27 -10.94
C SER A 141 -4.41 -22.24 -9.75
N GLY A 142 -3.99 -21.80 -8.57
CA GLY A 142 -3.88 -22.65 -7.37
C GLY A 142 -2.60 -23.48 -7.31
N GLU A 143 -1.65 -23.28 -8.23
CA GLU A 143 -0.36 -23.98 -8.30
C GLU A 143 0.66 -23.41 -7.29
N LEU A 144 0.30 -23.53 -6.02
CA LEU A 144 1.05 -22.97 -4.90
C LEU A 144 1.88 -24.04 -4.19
N THR A 145 3.09 -23.67 -3.79
CA THR A 145 3.94 -24.42 -2.87
C THR A 145 4.08 -23.63 -1.57
N THR A 146 4.57 -24.25 -0.50
CA THR A 146 4.96 -23.51 0.71
C THR A 146 6.18 -22.61 0.50
N GLY A 147 6.86 -22.73 -0.65
CA GLY A 147 7.96 -21.87 -1.09
C GLY A 147 7.53 -20.73 -2.02
N PHE A 148 6.23 -20.61 -2.35
CA PHE A 148 5.70 -19.68 -3.36
C PHE A 148 6.26 -18.26 -3.25
N ILE A 149 6.24 -17.66 -2.05
CA ILE A 149 6.72 -16.28 -1.86
C ILE A 149 8.22 -16.16 -2.16
N ALA A 150 9.04 -17.11 -1.70
CA ALA A 150 10.49 -17.11 -1.95
C ALA A 150 10.83 -17.39 -3.43
N GLU A 151 9.98 -18.16 -4.13
CA GLU A 151 10.13 -18.47 -5.55
C GLU A 151 9.77 -17.25 -6.43
N GLU A 152 8.68 -16.55 -6.13
CA GLU A 152 8.16 -15.44 -6.96
C GLU A 152 8.72 -14.05 -6.58
N TYR A 153 9.13 -13.87 -5.32
CA TYR A 153 9.66 -12.61 -4.81
C TYR A 153 11.05 -12.79 -4.16
N PRO A 154 12.05 -13.35 -4.88
CA PRO A 154 13.37 -13.63 -4.32
C PRO A 154 14.13 -12.37 -3.91
N GLU A 155 13.89 -11.25 -4.60
CA GLU A 155 14.51 -9.94 -4.36
C GLU A 155 13.58 -8.99 -3.58
N GLY A 156 12.50 -9.52 -2.99
CA GLY A 156 11.48 -8.72 -2.28
C GLY A 156 10.39 -8.18 -3.21
N PHE A 157 9.56 -7.28 -2.66
CA PHE A 157 8.42 -6.70 -3.36
C PHE A 157 8.73 -5.30 -3.89
N THR A 158 8.44 -5.06 -5.17
CA THR A 158 8.68 -3.78 -5.85
C THR A 158 7.40 -3.14 -6.38
N GLY A 159 6.23 -3.58 -5.92
CA GLY A 159 4.93 -3.21 -6.49
C GLY A 159 4.46 -4.18 -7.58
N ALA A 160 3.15 -4.33 -7.72
CA ALA A 160 2.56 -5.09 -8.81
C ALA A 160 2.84 -4.42 -10.17
N PRO A 161 3.14 -5.20 -11.23
CA PRO A 161 3.34 -4.63 -12.56
C PRO A 161 2.02 -4.08 -13.11
N ALA A 162 2.02 -2.82 -13.54
CA ALA A 162 0.89 -2.24 -14.25
C ALA A 162 0.88 -2.69 -15.72
N SER A 163 -0.28 -3.12 -16.20
CA SER A 163 -0.47 -3.33 -17.63
C SER A 163 -0.41 -1.99 -18.37
N ARG A 164 -0.08 -2.02 -19.67
CA ARG A 164 -0.09 -0.80 -20.50
C ARG A 164 -1.49 -0.15 -20.53
N LYS A 165 -2.55 -0.96 -20.50
CA LYS A 165 -3.95 -0.49 -20.41
C LYS A 165 -4.17 0.28 -19.11
N LEU A 166 -3.79 -0.30 -17.97
CA LEU A 166 -3.90 0.36 -16.67
C LEU A 166 -3.07 1.66 -16.63
N ALA A 167 -1.81 1.64 -17.05
CA ALA A 167 -0.97 2.84 -17.04
C ALA A 167 -1.54 3.98 -17.91
N ARG A 168 -2.10 3.65 -19.09
CA ARG A 168 -2.80 4.63 -19.94
C ARG A 168 -4.06 5.17 -19.25
N GLY A 169 -4.86 4.33 -18.63
CA GLY A 169 -6.05 4.76 -17.88
C GLY A 169 -5.70 5.64 -16.68
N LEU A 170 -4.64 5.31 -15.94
CA LEU A 170 -4.12 6.16 -14.87
C LEU A 170 -3.65 7.53 -15.40
N ALA A 171 -3.05 7.59 -16.59
CA ALA A 171 -2.70 8.85 -17.22
C ALA A 171 -3.95 9.69 -17.56
N ALA A 172 -5.01 9.06 -18.09
CA ALA A 172 -6.30 9.72 -18.34
C ALA A 172 -6.90 10.29 -17.03
N ILE A 173 -6.93 9.48 -15.97
CA ILE A 173 -7.37 9.89 -14.62
C ILE A 173 -6.55 11.09 -14.12
N GLY A 174 -5.23 11.05 -14.28
CA GLY A 174 -4.34 12.16 -13.94
C GLY A 174 -4.71 13.46 -14.66
N GLY A 175 -5.02 13.38 -15.96
CA GLY A 175 -5.53 14.51 -16.74
C GLY A 175 -6.83 15.08 -16.16
N VAL A 176 -7.82 14.22 -15.86
CA VAL A 176 -9.12 14.64 -15.30
C VAL A 176 -8.92 15.38 -13.97
N ILE A 177 -8.12 14.80 -13.07
CA ILE A 177 -7.80 15.38 -11.77
C ILE A 177 -7.13 16.76 -11.94
N ALA A 178 -6.14 16.86 -12.83
CA ALA A 178 -5.43 18.11 -13.07
C ALA A 178 -6.33 19.20 -13.66
N THR A 179 -7.25 18.84 -14.56
CA THR A 179 -8.25 19.77 -15.10
C THR A 179 -9.21 20.26 -14.04
N ALA A 180 -9.73 19.38 -13.19
CA ALA A 180 -10.59 19.76 -12.08
C ALA A 180 -9.88 20.72 -11.10
N GLN A 181 -8.60 20.47 -10.79
CA GLN A 181 -7.80 21.38 -9.97
C GLN A 181 -7.53 22.73 -10.65
N ALA A 182 -7.17 22.71 -11.94
CA ALA A 182 -6.89 23.91 -12.70
C ALA A 182 -8.14 24.78 -12.87
N ASP A 183 -9.29 24.18 -13.14
CA ASP A 183 -10.57 24.87 -13.21
C ASP A 183 -10.94 25.49 -11.87
N ARG A 184 -10.84 24.73 -10.76
CA ARG A 184 -11.07 25.27 -9.41
C ARG A 184 -10.17 26.47 -9.10
N ALA A 185 -8.88 26.38 -9.43
CA ALA A 185 -7.91 27.45 -9.19
C ALA A 185 -8.26 28.74 -9.96
N ARG A 186 -8.96 28.63 -11.10
CA ARG A 186 -9.40 29.77 -11.90
C ARG A 186 -10.73 30.38 -11.44
N ARG A 187 -11.36 29.82 -10.41
CA ARG A 187 -12.55 30.39 -9.77
C ARG A 187 -12.22 31.26 -8.54
N ILE A 188 -10.94 31.59 -8.31
CA ILE A 188 -10.52 32.48 -7.22
C ILE A 188 -11.06 33.90 -7.47
N ASP A 189 -11.64 34.51 -6.45
CA ASP A 189 -12.21 35.86 -6.52
C ASP A 189 -11.15 36.95 -6.78
N GLY A 190 -11.58 38.08 -7.37
CA GLY A 190 -10.74 39.26 -7.54
C GLY A 190 -9.76 39.20 -8.71
N GLN A 191 -9.97 38.31 -9.68
CA GLN A 191 -9.15 38.24 -10.88
C GLN A 191 -9.32 39.48 -11.78
N LEU A 192 -8.20 39.90 -12.39
CA LEU A 192 -8.16 41.05 -13.31
C LEU A 192 -8.56 40.68 -14.75
N ALA A 193 -8.42 39.42 -15.12
CA ALA A 193 -8.68 38.90 -16.46
C ALA A 193 -10.09 38.29 -16.55
N PRO A 194 -10.73 38.28 -17.74
CA PRO A 194 -11.98 37.54 -17.95
C PRO A 194 -11.77 36.03 -17.78
N ASP A 195 -12.88 35.28 -17.73
CA ASP A 195 -12.89 33.82 -17.53
C ASP A 195 -11.86 33.11 -18.42
N LEU A 196 -10.90 32.46 -17.75
CA LEU A 196 -9.82 31.73 -18.37
C LEU A 196 -10.19 30.24 -18.37
N TYR A 197 -10.32 29.57 -19.54
CA TYR A 197 -10.61 28.12 -19.59
C TYR A 197 -9.40 27.25 -19.22
N ALA A 198 -9.58 26.31 -18.29
CA ALA A 198 -8.55 25.34 -17.92
C ALA A 198 -7.95 24.64 -19.15
N SER A 199 -6.65 24.32 -19.10
CA SER A 199 -6.01 23.52 -20.16
C SER A 199 -6.64 22.14 -20.19
N GLY A 200 -7.07 21.67 -21.35
CA GLY A 200 -7.43 20.27 -21.56
C GLY A 200 -6.20 19.41 -21.88
N ASP A 201 -5.09 20.03 -22.28
CA ASP A 201 -3.86 19.33 -22.68
C ASP A 201 -2.87 19.25 -21.52
N TRP A 202 -2.49 18.02 -21.20
CA TRP A 202 -1.58 17.65 -20.13
C TRP A 202 -0.54 16.65 -20.63
N SER A 203 0.61 16.67 -19.99
CA SER A 203 1.62 15.63 -20.10
C SER A 203 1.73 14.94 -18.74
N VAL A 204 1.46 13.64 -18.72
CA VAL A 204 1.47 12.80 -17.52
C VAL A 204 2.64 11.83 -17.62
N LYS A 205 3.61 11.93 -16.71
CA LYS A 205 4.74 10.99 -16.62
C LYS A 205 4.51 10.00 -15.49
N ILE A 206 4.59 8.70 -15.80
CA ILE A 206 4.50 7.57 -14.86
C ILE A 206 5.75 6.71 -15.03
N GLY A 207 6.57 6.62 -13.97
CA GLY A 207 7.92 6.04 -14.09
C GLY A 207 8.71 6.78 -15.16
N ASP A 208 9.21 6.06 -16.17
CA ASP A 208 9.95 6.65 -17.31
C ASP A 208 9.08 6.96 -18.53
N THR A 209 7.80 6.59 -18.51
CA THR A 209 6.89 6.79 -19.65
C THR A 209 6.15 8.10 -19.51
N GLU A 210 6.12 8.89 -20.58
CA GLU A 210 5.34 10.13 -20.66
C GLU A 210 4.16 9.92 -21.63
N TYR A 211 2.99 10.39 -21.22
CA TYR A 211 1.72 10.26 -21.92
C TYR A 211 1.18 11.64 -22.27
N ASP A 212 0.77 11.83 -23.51
CA ASP A 212 0.09 13.05 -23.96
C ASP A 212 -1.42 12.89 -23.75
N VAL A 213 -1.97 13.63 -22.79
CA VAL A 213 -3.38 13.54 -22.41
C VAL A 213 -4.12 14.79 -22.88
N SER A 214 -5.21 14.62 -23.61
CA SER A 214 -6.08 15.71 -24.06
C SER A 214 -7.52 15.44 -23.64
N LEU A 215 -8.08 16.37 -22.88
CA LEU A 215 -9.47 16.36 -22.44
C LEU A 215 -10.31 17.21 -23.39
N GLY A 216 -11.05 16.54 -24.26
CA GLY A 216 -12.09 17.15 -25.08
C GLY A 216 -13.45 17.17 -24.38
N GLU A 217 -14.43 17.83 -25.00
CA GLU A 217 -15.82 17.81 -24.52
C GLU A 217 -16.49 16.44 -24.66
N GLU A 218 -16.09 15.66 -25.68
CA GLU A 218 -16.73 14.39 -26.03
C GLU A 218 -15.88 13.17 -25.66
N ALA A 219 -14.56 13.32 -25.51
CA ALA A 219 -13.64 12.20 -25.32
C ALA A 219 -12.37 12.60 -24.57
N ILE A 220 -11.77 11.63 -23.90
CA ILE A 220 -10.44 11.72 -23.32
C ILE A 220 -9.49 10.95 -24.22
N LEU A 221 -8.43 11.63 -24.69
CA LEU A 221 -7.41 11.02 -25.53
C LEU A 221 -6.10 10.87 -24.74
N VAL A 222 -5.46 9.71 -24.86
CA VAL A 222 -4.11 9.45 -24.37
C VAL A 222 -3.24 8.93 -25.51
N ASP A 223 -2.23 9.70 -25.88
CA ASP A 223 -1.39 9.50 -27.08
C ASP A 223 -2.21 9.43 -28.37
N GLY A 224 -3.32 10.17 -28.41
CA GLY A 224 -4.26 10.21 -29.55
C GLY A 224 -5.24 9.03 -29.62
N GLU A 225 -5.22 8.11 -28.65
CA GLU A 225 -6.19 7.02 -28.54
C GLU A 225 -7.23 7.35 -27.47
N GLU A 226 -8.50 7.06 -27.75
CA GLU A 226 -9.61 7.29 -26.83
C GLU A 226 -9.56 6.33 -25.64
N VAL A 227 -9.84 6.86 -24.45
CA VAL A 227 -9.95 6.12 -23.20
C VAL A 227 -11.36 6.32 -22.65
N GLU A 228 -12.08 5.23 -22.43
CA GLU A 228 -13.41 5.27 -21.83
C GLU A 228 -13.24 5.36 -20.30
N LEU A 229 -13.60 6.52 -19.74
CA LEU A 229 -13.44 6.79 -18.31
C LEU A 229 -14.70 7.47 -17.76
N SER A 230 -15.30 6.85 -16.75
CA SER A 230 -16.34 7.44 -15.92
C SER A 230 -15.79 7.65 -14.52
N MET A 231 -15.72 8.91 -14.09
CA MET A 231 -15.13 9.30 -12.80
C MET A 231 -15.86 10.51 -12.25
N GLU A 232 -16.26 10.45 -10.98
CA GLU A 232 -16.68 11.62 -10.21
C GLU A 232 -15.55 12.02 -9.27
N TYR A 233 -15.03 13.23 -9.43
CA TYR A 233 -13.91 13.72 -8.61
C TYR A 233 -14.14 15.17 -8.17
N THR A 234 -13.95 15.38 -6.88
CA THR A 234 -13.86 16.71 -6.27
C THR A 234 -12.48 16.91 -5.67
N PRO A 235 -11.80 18.04 -5.93
CA PRO A 235 -10.49 18.32 -5.33
C PRO A 235 -10.51 18.23 -3.80
N GLY A 236 -9.85 17.19 -3.27
CA GLY A 236 -9.85 16.84 -1.84
C GLY A 236 -10.22 15.38 -1.59
N ASP A 237 -10.85 14.71 -2.56
CA ASP A 237 -11.15 13.29 -2.48
C ASP A 237 -9.85 12.47 -2.44
N VAL A 238 -9.77 11.55 -1.49
CA VAL A 238 -8.60 10.67 -1.25
C VAL A 238 -8.86 9.23 -1.70
N LEU A 239 -10.11 8.87 -1.93
CA LEU A 239 -10.55 7.57 -2.45
C LEU A 239 -11.62 7.84 -3.50
N VAL A 240 -11.44 7.28 -4.71
CA VAL A 240 -12.39 7.44 -5.81
C VAL A 240 -12.70 6.08 -6.43
N GLU A 241 -13.98 5.84 -6.67
CA GLU A 241 -14.44 4.73 -7.50
C GLU A 241 -14.65 5.26 -8.94
N THR A 242 -14.07 4.56 -9.90
CA THR A 242 -14.13 4.94 -11.31
C THR A 242 -14.32 3.69 -12.18
N GLU A 243 -14.87 3.88 -13.37
CA GLU A 243 -14.97 2.84 -14.38
C GLU A 243 -14.02 3.18 -15.53
N LEU A 244 -13.07 2.29 -15.81
CA LEU A 244 -12.07 2.42 -16.86
C LEU A 244 -12.26 1.28 -17.87
N ASP A 245 -12.60 1.62 -19.11
CA ASP A 245 -12.86 0.67 -20.20
C ASP A 245 -13.82 -0.47 -19.80
N GLY A 246 -14.90 -0.13 -19.09
CA GLY A 246 -15.91 -1.07 -18.60
C GLY A 246 -15.55 -1.84 -17.32
N GLU A 247 -14.39 -1.56 -16.72
CA GLU A 247 -13.93 -2.22 -15.50
C GLU A 247 -13.95 -1.26 -14.31
N GLU A 248 -14.61 -1.68 -13.21
CA GLU A 248 -14.56 -0.95 -11.94
C GLU A 248 -13.14 -0.94 -11.38
N LEU A 249 -12.70 0.25 -10.98
CA LEU A 249 -11.40 0.52 -10.39
C LEU A 249 -11.58 1.45 -9.19
N THR A 250 -11.07 1.01 -8.04
CA THR A 250 -10.94 1.86 -6.86
C THR A 250 -9.52 2.39 -6.79
N ILE A 251 -9.36 3.70 -6.62
CA ILE A 251 -8.06 4.35 -6.55
C ILE A 251 -7.95 5.21 -5.29
N GLN A 252 -6.78 5.17 -4.65
CA GLN A 252 -6.42 6.08 -3.58
C GLN A 252 -5.54 7.20 -4.13
N LEU A 253 -5.80 8.45 -3.73
CA LEU A 253 -5.17 9.65 -4.25
C LEU A 253 -4.40 10.38 -3.15
N ALA A 254 -3.10 10.56 -3.35
CA ALA A 254 -2.26 11.40 -2.50
C ALA A 254 -1.62 12.51 -3.34
N PRO A 255 -1.83 13.80 -3.02
CA PRO A 255 -1.26 14.88 -3.81
C PRO A 255 0.26 14.97 -3.63
N THR A 256 0.98 15.15 -4.73
CA THR A 256 2.42 15.46 -4.73
C THR A 256 2.64 16.90 -5.18
N ARG A 257 3.91 17.36 -5.19
CA ARG A 257 4.24 18.74 -5.58
C ARG A 257 3.78 19.09 -7.01
N MET A 258 3.87 18.13 -7.93
CA MET A 258 3.62 18.36 -9.36
C MET A 258 2.69 17.28 -9.95
N GLY A 259 1.78 16.72 -9.14
CA GLY A 259 0.87 15.67 -9.58
C GLY A 259 0.31 14.89 -8.40
N PHE A 260 0.22 13.57 -8.54
CA PHE A 260 -0.43 12.69 -7.58
C PHE A 260 0.28 11.34 -7.51
N ASP A 261 0.33 10.75 -6.33
CA ASP A 261 0.51 9.32 -6.17
C ASP A 261 -0.87 8.68 -6.22
N ILE A 262 -1.06 7.72 -7.15
CA ILE A 262 -2.29 6.95 -7.30
C ILE A 262 -2.01 5.51 -6.93
N THR A 263 -2.64 5.02 -5.87
CA THR A 263 -2.49 3.62 -5.43
C THR A 263 -3.70 2.80 -5.86
N THR A 264 -3.44 1.69 -6.56
CA THR A 264 -4.46 0.71 -6.97
C THR A 264 -3.77 -0.59 -7.42
N ARG A 265 -4.48 -1.72 -7.38
CA ARG A 265 -4.01 -3.01 -7.93
C ARG A 265 -2.64 -3.44 -7.42
N GLY A 266 -2.30 -3.09 -6.17
CA GLY A 266 -1.09 -3.53 -5.51
C GLY A 266 0.17 -2.73 -5.87
N ALA A 267 0.02 -1.50 -6.33
CA ALA A 267 1.14 -0.57 -6.48
C ALA A 267 0.69 0.88 -6.33
N THR A 268 1.61 1.72 -5.85
CA THR A 268 1.53 3.17 -5.98
C THR A 268 2.18 3.62 -7.28
N HIS A 269 1.46 4.41 -8.07
CA HIS A 269 1.92 5.02 -9.31
C HIS A 269 2.12 6.52 -9.10
N SER A 270 3.37 6.98 -9.12
CA SER A 270 3.69 8.40 -9.04
C SER A 270 3.51 9.08 -10.38
N LEU A 271 2.48 9.91 -10.49
CA LEU A 271 2.17 10.71 -11.67
C LEU A 271 2.75 12.11 -11.50
N ARG A 272 3.63 12.51 -12.42
CA ARG A 272 3.97 13.93 -12.62
C ARG A 272 3.07 14.47 -13.73
N ILE A 273 2.24 15.47 -13.41
CA ILE A 273 1.23 16.02 -14.32
C ILE A 273 1.56 17.50 -14.57
N LEU A 274 1.92 17.83 -15.80
CA LEU A 274 2.25 19.19 -16.21
C LEU A 274 1.40 19.62 -17.40
N PRO A 275 1.09 20.92 -17.56
CA PRO A 275 0.57 21.40 -18.83
C PRO A 275 1.55 21.06 -19.95
N THR A 276 1.08 20.63 -21.12
CA THR A 276 1.93 20.13 -22.22
C THR A 276 3.05 21.10 -22.62
N HIS A 277 2.75 22.41 -22.65
CA HIS A 277 3.73 23.44 -22.98
C HIS A 277 4.85 23.61 -21.92
N VAL A 278 4.60 23.20 -20.66
CA VAL A 278 5.57 23.24 -19.56
C VAL A 278 6.38 21.95 -19.50
N ALA A 279 5.80 20.82 -19.89
CA ALA A 279 6.43 19.51 -19.78
C ALA A 279 7.79 19.43 -20.48
N GLN A 280 7.91 20.07 -21.64
CA GLN A 280 9.16 20.17 -22.41
C GLN A 280 10.29 20.87 -21.63
N LEU A 281 9.99 21.70 -20.63
CA LEU A 281 11.00 22.36 -19.81
C LEU A 281 11.48 21.46 -18.66
N ALA A 282 10.68 20.46 -18.25
CA ALA A 282 11.01 19.56 -17.16
C ALA A 282 12.25 18.70 -17.46
N GLN A 283 12.52 18.40 -18.74
CA GLN A 283 13.71 17.67 -19.17
C GLN A 283 15.03 18.42 -18.86
N HIS A 284 14.98 19.72 -18.59
CA HIS A 284 16.15 20.52 -18.23
C HIS A 284 16.37 20.60 -16.71
N MET A 285 15.48 20.01 -15.91
CA MET A 285 15.65 19.96 -14.47
C MET A 285 16.74 18.94 -14.11
N ILE A 286 17.61 19.35 -13.19
CA ILE A 286 18.67 18.48 -12.67
C ILE A 286 18.03 17.37 -11.86
N GLU A 287 18.35 16.13 -12.22
CA GLU A 287 17.98 14.96 -11.44
C GLU A 287 18.65 15.07 -10.06
N LYS A 288 17.83 14.97 -9.01
CA LYS A 288 18.35 15.02 -7.65
C LYS A 288 18.91 13.65 -7.31
N GLU A 289 20.24 13.55 -7.30
CA GLU A 289 20.90 12.39 -6.73
C GLU A 289 20.51 12.30 -5.24
N PRO A 290 20.01 11.14 -4.77
CA PRO A 290 19.77 10.92 -3.36
C PRO A 290 21.05 11.17 -2.55
N PRO A 291 20.94 11.63 -1.29
CA PRO A 291 22.11 11.77 -0.45
C PRO A 291 22.82 10.42 -0.29
N ASP A 292 24.14 10.42 -0.37
CA ASP A 292 24.94 9.22 -0.10
C ASP A 292 24.90 8.90 1.40
N LEU A 293 24.12 7.88 1.77
CA LEU A 293 23.99 7.38 3.13
C LEU A 293 24.90 6.16 3.39
N SER A 294 25.78 5.78 2.45
CA SER A 294 26.60 4.57 2.55
C SER A 294 27.67 4.60 3.67
N LYS A 295 27.81 5.75 4.32
CA LYS A 295 28.65 5.96 5.50
C LYS A 295 27.87 5.90 6.81
N LEU A 296 26.58 5.58 6.77
CA LEU A 296 25.74 5.52 7.96
C LEU A 296 25.11 4.13 8.06
N LEU A 297 25.22 3.52 9.22
CA LEU A 297 24.29 2.45 9.59
C LEU A 297 23.07 3.11 10.21
N ILE A 298 22.02 3.25 9.42
CA ILE A 298 20.71 3.73 9.89
C ILE A 298 19.85 2.57 10.36
N CYS A 299 18.99 2.82 11.34
CA CYS A 299 18.01 1.86 11.81
C CYS A 299 16.89 1.75 10.76
N PRO A 300 16.70 0.60 10.09
CA PRO A 300 15.78 0.51 8.97
C PRO A 300 14.32 0.33 9.43
N MET A 301 14.11 0.09 10.72
CA MET A 301 12.83 -0.17 11.37
C MET A 301 12.81 0.45 12.77
N PRO A 302 11.65 0.85 13.30
CA PRO A 302 11.56 1.30 14.69
C PRO A 302 11.66 0.10 15.65
N GLY A 303 12.47 0.21 16.70
CA GLY A 303 12.70 -0.92 17.60
C GLY A 303 13.66 -0.66 18.75
N LEU A 304 13.92 -1.68 19.55
CA LEU A 304 14.88 -1.65 20.66
C LEU A 304 16.25 -2.13 20.18
N LEU A 305 17.31 -1.35 20.39
CA LEU A 305 18.68 -1.81 20.15
C LEU A 305 19.09 -2.81 21.24
N VAL A 306 18.91 -4.11 20.98
CA VAL A 306 19.22 -5.17 21.95
C VAL A 306 20.72 -5.35 22.12
N LYS A 307 21.47 -5.21 21.03
CA LYS A 307 22.91 -5.48 21.05
C LYS A 307 23.68 -4.69 20.01
N LEU A 308 24.86 -4.21 20.39
CA LEU A 308 25.91 -3.72 19.49
C LEU A 308 27.04 -4.75 19.42
N HIS A 309 27.38 -5.20 18.21
CA HIS A 309 28.43 -6.21 17.99
C HIS A 309 29.80 -5.59 17.71
N VAL A 310 29.86 -4.27 17.55
CA VAL A 310 31.05 -3.50 17.17
C VAL A 310 31.15 -2.21 17.98
N GLY A 311 32.36 -1.72 18.18
CA GLY A 311 32.66 -0.44 18.84
C GLY A 311 33.35 0.56 17.91
N GLU A 312 33.58 1.78 18.42
CA GLU A 312 34.32 2.81 17.70
C GLU A 312 35.76 2.36 17.40
N GLY A 313 36.18 2.50 16.15
CA GLY A 313 37.50 2.11 15.65
C GLY A 313 37.61 0.67 15.14
N ASP A 314 36.55 -0.15 15.23
CA ASP A 314 36.58 -1.52 14.74
C ASP A 314 36.52 -1.58 13.21
N GLU A 315 37.39 -2.41 12.61
CA GLU A 315 37.29 -2.79 11.19
C GLU A 315 36.24 -3.90 11.02
N VAL A 316 35.31 -3.72 10.08
CA VAL A 316 34.21 -4.64 9.81
C VAL A 316 34.26 -5.16 8.38
N GLN A 317 33.87 -6.42 8.19
CA GLN A 317 33.83 -7.09 6.90
C GLN A 317 32.40 -7.16 6.34
N PRO A 318 32.21 -7.26 5.01
CA PRO A 318 30.89 -7.44 4.41
C PRO A 318 30.15 -8.64 5.03
N GLY A 319 28.87 -8.45 5.38
CA GLY A 319 28.02 -9.45 6.05
C GLY A 319 28.24 -9.60 7.55
N GLN A 320 29.26 -8.95 8.14
CA GLN A 320 29.51 -8.98 9.58
C GLN A 320 28.34 -8.31 10.33
N PRO A 321 27.79 -8.95 11.39
CA PRO A 321 26.81 -8.31 12.27
C PRO A 321 27.36 -7.03 12.90
N LEU A 322 26.59 -5.96 12.85
CA LEU A 322 26.90 -4.66 13.43
C LEU A 322 26.02 -4.37 14.65
N ALA A 323 24.71 -4.56 14.49
CA ALA A 323 23.72 -4.31 15.53
C ALA A 323 22.58 -5.33 15.45
N THR A 324 21.93 -5.61 16.59
CA THR A 324 20.68 -6.37 16.64
C THR A 324 19.59 -5.47 17.19
N VAL A 325 18.53 -5.28 16.40
CA VAL A 325 17.36 -4.48 16.79
C VAL A 325 16.17 -5.43 16.94
N GLU A 326 15.47 -5.36 18.06
CA GLU A 326 14.23 -6.10 18.31
C GLU A 326 13.02 -5.20 18.03
N ALA A 327 12.11 -5.67 17.20
CA ALA A 327 10.81 -5.04 16.98
C ALA A 327 9.75 -6.14 16.97
N MET A 328 8.63 -5.91 17.66
CA MET A 328 7.48 -6.84 17.66
C MET A 328 7.85 -8.28 18.00
N LYS A 329 8.77 -8.46 18.98
CA LYS A 329 9.31 -9.75 19.44
C LYS A 329 10.10 -10.53 18.40
N MET A 330 10.57 -9.86 17.35
CA MET A 330 11.50 -10.40 16.36
C MET A 330 12.83 -9.65 16.39
N GLU A 331 13.94 -10.38 16.41
CA GLU A 331 15.29 -9.82 16.32
C GLU A 331 15.74 -9.73 14.86
N ASN A 332 16.13 -8.52 14.43
CA ASN A 332 16.74 -8.28 13.12
C ASN A 332 18.22 -7.91 13.29
N ILE A 333 19.09 -8.63 12.59
CA ILE A 333 20.54 -8.40 12.63
C ILE A 333 20.92 -7.49 11.46
N LEU A 334 21.35 -6.28 11.79
CA LEU A 334 21.91 -5.33 10.83
C LEU A 334 23.37 -5.70 10.55
N ARG A 335 23.74 -5.75 9.27
CA ARG A 335 25.04 -6.24 8.81
C ARG A 335 25.74 -5.19 7.95
N ALA A 336 27.07 -5.25 7.93
CA ALA A 336 27.86 -4.40 7.06
C ALA A 336 27.64 -4.77 5.57
N GLU A 337 27.36 -3.79 4.72
CA GLU A 337 27.26 -4.02 3.26
C GLU A 337 28.63 -4.15 2.60
N LYS A 338 29.64 -3.47 3.15
CA LYS A 338 31.01 -3.39 2.63
C LYS A 338 32.04 -3.42 3.75
N ALA A 339 33.30 -3.69 3.40
CA ALA A 339 34.40 -3.54 4.35
C ALA A 339 34.60 -2.06 4.68
N THR A 340 34.60 -1.70 5.96
CA THR A 340 34.75 -0.32 6.43
C THR A 340 35.19 -0.29 7.90
N THR A 341 35.46 0.89 8.43
CA THR A 341 35.81 1.13 9.84
C THR A 341 34.68 1.88 10.52
N VAL A 342 34.32 1.48 11.74
CA VAL A 342 33.35 2.23 12.55
C VAL A 342 34.01 3.51 13.06
N VAL A 343 33.53 4.66 12.61
CA VAL A 343 34.03 5.98 13.03
C VAL A 343 33.42 6.40 14.36
N LYS A 344 32.11 6.19 14.52
CA LYS A 344 31.37 6.65 15.69
C LYS A 344 30.16 5.79 15.99
N VAL A 345 29.86 5.60 17.28
CA VAL A 345 28.65 4.93 17.76
C VAL A 345 27.70 6.00 18.31
N ASN A 346 26.49 6.08 17.74
CA ASN A 346 25.51 7.12 18.05
C ASN A 346 24.33 6.64 18.94
N ALA A 347 24.23 5.33 19.19
CA ALA A 347 23.18 4.72 20.01
C ALA A 347 23.79 3.70 20.99
N ALA A 348 23.11 3.44 22.10
CA ALA A 348 23.52 2.47 23.12
C ALA A 348 22.55 1.28 23.21
N GLU A 349 23.05 0.14 23.70
CA GLU A 349 22.19 -1.01 23.99
C GLU A 349 21.09 -0.63 24.99
N GLY A 350 19.85 -1.00 24.67
CA GLY A 350 18.65 -0.61 25.41
C GLY A 350 17.97 0.66 24.90
N ASP A 351 18.54 1.38 23.94
CA ASP A 351 17.89 2.55 23.33
C ASP A 351 16.74 2.14 22.41
N SER A 352 15.66 2.92 22.45
CA SER A 352 14.56 2.82 21.48
C SER A 352 14.87 3.72 20.29
N LEU A 353 14.97 3.11 19.10
CA LEU A 353 15.34 3.76 17.86
C LEU A 353 14.10 3.97 16.98
N ALA A 354 14.03 5.14 16.36
CA ALA A 354 13.08 5.42 15.28
C ALA A 354 13.64 4.94 13.92
N VAL A 355 12.77 4.85 12.92
CA VAL A 355 13.18 4.65 11.52
C VAL A 355 14.17 5.73 11.11
N ASP A 356 15.19 5.34 10.36
CA ASP A 356 16.28 6.15 9.83
C ASP A 356 17.19 6.80 10.90
N ALA A 357 17.04 6.43 12.18
CA ALA A 357 17.95 6.87 13.24
C ALA A 357 19.37 6.33 13.00
N VAL A 358 20.38 7.21 13.06
CA VAL A 358 21.77 6.81 12.86
C VAL A 358 22.28 6.01 14.07
N ILE A 359 22.67 4.75 13.84
CA ILE A 359 23.27 3.87 14.85
C ILE A 359 24.79 4.01 14.82
N LEU A 360 25.40 3.89 13.64
CA LEU A 360 26.86 3.99 13.44
C LEU A 360 27.17 4.96 12.31
N GLU A 361 28.30 5.65 12.43
CA GLU A 361 29.00 6.31 11.33
C GLU A 361 30.17 5.43 10.89
N LEU A 362 30.31 5.26 9.58
CA LEU A 362 31.29 4.41 8.89
C LEU A 362 32.18 5.30 8.01
N GLU A 363 33.37 4.83 7.69
CA GLU A 363 34.37 5.59 6.92
C GLU A 363 34.02 5.79 5.43
#